data_AF-A0A9E5BK75-F1
#
_entry.id   AF-A0A9E5BK75-F1
#
_cell.length_a   1.000
_cell.length_b   1.000
_cell.length_c   1.000
_cell.angle_alpha   90.00
_cell.angle_beta   90.00
_cell.angle_gamma   90.00
#
_symmetry.space_group_name_H-M   'P 1'
#
loop_
_entity.id
_entity.type
_entity.pdbx_description
1 polymer ?
#
loop_
_entity_poly.entity_id
_entity_poly.type
_entity_poly.pdbx_seq_one_letter_code
_entity_poly.pdbx_strand_id
1 'polypeptide(L)'
;MTTSSIPCYHCGSDTEAKSALHADLGGIQRPFCCAGCMAVAQTIYGEGLESFYQRQIPAGERPDYLLAGDELPETLEVYNDPTLQARFVKILDSGFAESILSLEKIRCAACVWLCDHHLQRVFGIDDVQINYVTLKAIVRFDPQKITLPKILYEVQRIGYLAWPYEPSELALRSKRERRNLLFRLGVALLGMMQVMMYAWPIYTDSVDLSPENNLLLNWTSWLLTVPVVLYSAAPIFSSAWRSVRFFAQTRSLGMDVPIALALGMAFTVGTVNLVVGDGPSYFDSITMFVAFTLGAR
;
A
#
# COMPACT_ATOMS: atom_id res chain seq x y z
N MET A 1 -2.96 12.68 60.08
CA MET A 1 -4.08 13.37 59.39
C MET A 1 -4.09 12.85 57.97
N THR A 2 -5.07 12.04 57.60
CA THR A 2 -5.20 11.46 56.25
C THR A 2 -5.69 12.54 55.29
N THR A 3 -4.83 12.99 54.37
CA THR A 3 -5.20 13.89 53.27
C THR A 3 -6.09 13.14 52.30
N SER A 4 -7.38 13.53 52.23
CA SER A 4 -8.32 13.00 51.23
C SER A 4 -7.90 13.51 49.84
N SER A 5 -7.48 12.60 48.95
CA SER A 5 -7.18 12.89 47.55
C SER A 5 -8.44 12.68 46.70
N ILE A 6 -8.67 13.58 45.74
CA ILE A 6 -9.78 13.50 44.78
C ILE A 6 -9.18 13.52 43.38
N PRO A 7 -9.59 12.61 42.47
CA PRO A 7 -9.07 12.58 41.11
C PRO A 7 -9.57 13.79 40.31
N CYS A 8 -8.67 14.39 39.52
CA CYS A 8 -9.04 15.45 38.59
C CYS A 8 -9.96 14.89 37.48
N TYR A 9 -11.05 15.60 37.20
CA TYR A 9 -12.02 15.22 36.18
C TYR A 9 -11.47 15.16 34.75
N HIS A 10 -10.40 15.90 34.46
CA HIS A 10 -9.83 15.98 33.10
C HIS A 10 -8.62 15.06 32.89
N CYS A 11 -7.61 15.11 33.78
CA CYS A 11 -6.36 14.36 33.61
C CYS A 11 -6.24 13.12 34.52
N GLY A 12 -7.16 12.94 35.49
CA GLY A 12 -7.16 11.80 36.42
C GLY A 12 -6.07 11.83 37.49
N SER A 13 -5.26 12.89 37.59
CA SER A 13 -4.25 13.01 38.66
C SER A 13 -4.90 13.19 40.03
N ASP A 14 -4.30 12.64 41.08
CA ASP A 14 -4.71 12.89 42.46
C ASP A 14 -4.48 14.35 42.85
N THR A 15 -5.51 14.99 43.40
CA THR A 15 -5.45 16.36 43.88
C THR A 15 -5.83 16.41 45.34
N GLU A 16 -5.17 17.26 46.13
CA GLU A 16 -5.60 17.49 47.50
C GLU A 16 -6.96 18.19 47.49
N ALA A 17 -7.94 17.64 48.23
CA ALA A 17 -9.30 18.16 48.24
C ALA A 17 -9.42 19.65 48.58
N LYS A 18 -8.43 20.21 49.31
CA LYS A 18 -8.41 21.63 49.71
C LYS A 18 -7.88 22.57 48.61
N SER A 19 -7.06 22.08 47.69
CA SER A 19 -6.46 22.89 46.60
C SER A 19 -7.13 22.64 45.25
N ALA A 20 -8.13 21.75 45.19
CA ALA A 20 -8.85 21.45 43.97
C ALA A 20 -9.65 22.66 43.49
N LEU A 21 -9.45 23.03 42.23
CA LEU A 21 -10.29 24.00 41.53
C LEU A 21 -11.60 23.34 41.12
N HIS A 22 -12.69 24.09 41.11
CA HIS A 22 -14.00 23.56 40.77
C HIS A 22 -14.64 24.38 39.66
N ALA A 23 -15.26 23.71 38.69
CA ALA A 23 -16.08 24.34 37.67
C ALA A 23 -17.39 23.57 37.46
N ASP A 24 -18.43 24.31 37.10
CA ASP A 24 -19.72 23.76 36.71
C ASP A 24 -19.66 23.26 35.26
N LEU A 25 -19.86 21.95 35.07
CA LEU A 25 -20.00 21.33 33.77
C LEU A 25 -21.35 20.61 33.73
N GLY A 26 -22.37 21.25 33.14
CA GLY A 26 -23.69 20.65 32.96
C GLY A 26 -24.55 20.56 34.21
N GLY A 27 -24.37 21.48 35.17
CA GLY A 27 -25.06 21.46 36.47
C GLY A 27 -24.37 20.57 37.50
N ILE A 28 -23.17 20.06 37.21
CA ILE A 28 -22.38 19.22 38.11
C ILE A 28 -21.03 19.91 38.37
N GLN A 29 -20.74 20.18 39.64
CA GLN A 29 -19.44 20.68 40.06
C GLN A 29 -18.38 19.57 39.94
N ARG A 30 -17.35 19.82 39.13
CA ARG A 30 -16.24 18.88 38.89
C ARG A 30 -14.92 19.42 39.43
N PRO A 31 -14.07 18.58 40.07
CA PRO A 31 -12.77 18.98 40.62
C PRO A 31 -11.62 18.92 39.58
N PHE A 32 -10.68 19.85 39.67
CA PHE A 32 -9.53 20.00 38.77
C PHE A 32 -8.20 20.27 39.51
N CYS A 33 -7.10 19.72 38.97
CA CYS A 33 -5.76 19.85 39.56
C CYS A 33 -5.10 21.21 39.33
N CYS A 34 -5.46 21.90 38.24
CA CYS A 34 -4.88 23.19 37.87
C CYS A 34 -5.85 23.97 36.96
N ALA A 35 -5.59 25.27 36.81
CA ALA A 35 -6.40 26.16 35.98
C ALA A 35 -6.43 25.72 34.49
N GLY A 36 -5.36 25.08 34.01
CA GLY A 36 -5.29 24.51 32.66
C GLY A 36 -6.29 23.37 32.45
N CYS A 37 -6.35 22.40 33.37
CA CYS A 37 -7.31 21.30 33.28
C CYS A 37 -8.76 21.78 33.36
N MET A 38 -9.02 22.80 34.18
CA MET A 38 -10.33 23.45 34.28
C MET A 38 -10.71 24.15 32.96
N ALA A 39 -9.81 24.94 32.39
CA ALA A 39 -10.05 25.67 31.15
C ALA A 39 -10.33 24.72 29.97
N VAL A 40 -9.50 23.69 29.80
CA VAL A 40 -9.70 22.69 28.73
C VAL A 40 -11.05 21.98 28.91
N ALA A 41 -11.40 21.62 30.15
CA ALA A 41 -12.66 20.95 30.40
C ALA A 41 -13.89 21.82 30.13
N GLN A 42 -13.83 23.11 30.48
CA GLN A 42 -14.86 24.10 30.14
C GLN A 42 -14.98 24.31 28.63
N THR A 43 -13.86 24.34 27.89
CA THR A 43 -13.88 24.44 26.42
C THR A 43 -14.52 23.22 25.78
N ILE A 44 -14.13 22.00 26.18
CA ILE A 44 -14.72 20.75 25.66
C ILE A 44 -16.23 20.72 25.89
N TYR A 45 -16.67 21.18 27.06
CA TYR A 45 -18.10 21.24 27.41
C TYR A 45 -18.83 22.34 26.62
N GLY A 46 -18.23 23.52 26.46
CA GLY A 46 -18.80 24.62 25.68
C GLY A 46 -19.00 24.30 24.20
N GLU A 47 -18.19 23.41 23.65
CA GLU A 47 -18.28 22.94 22.26
C GLU A 47 -19.21 21.73 22.06
N GLY A 48 -19.91 21.26 23.10
CA GLY A 48 -20.80 20.08 23.01
C GLY A 48 -20.04 18.77 22.71
N LEU A 49 -18.78 18.68 23.12
CA LEU A 49 -17.92 17.52 22.91
C LEU A 49 -17.87 16.62 24.16
N GLU A 50 -18.95 16.52 24.93
CA GLU A 50 -18.97 15.79 26.21
C GLU A 50 -18.70 14.28 26.03
N SER A 51 -18.94 13.76 24.82
CA SER A 51 -18.56 12.40 24.39
C SER A 51 -17.06 12.10 24.55
N PHE A 52 -16.21 13.12 24.70
CA PHE A 52 -14.80 12.98 25.06
C PHE A 52 -14.63 12.28 26.41
N TYR A 53 -15.44 12.63 27.41
CA TYR A 53 -15.40 12.03 28.76
C TYR A 53 -16.12 10.69 28.85
N GLN A 54 -17.08 10.43 27.95
CA GLN A 54 -17.77 9.14 27.85
C GLN A 54 -16.89 8.07 27.18
N ARG A 55 -15.97 8.49 26.30
CA ARG A 55 -14.87 7.64 25.83
C ARG A 55 -13.85 7.52 26.96
N GLN A 56 -14.18 6.71 27.97
CA GLN A 56 -13.18 6.19 28.88
C GLN A 56 -12.13 5.44 28.06
N ILE A 57 -11.02 6.10 27.76
CA ILE A 57 -9.74 5.42 27.82
C ILE A 57 -9.66 5.02 29.30
N PRO A 58 -9.72 3.72 29.65
CA PRO A 58 -9.73 3.31 31.05
C PRO A 58 -8.56 4.00 31.78
N ALA A 59 -8.90 4.79 32.79
CA ALA A 59 -7.95 5.33 33.75
C ALA A 59 -7.37 4.12 34.50
N GLY A 60 -6.33 3.51 33.94
CA GLY A 60 -5.84 2.22 34.38
C GLY A 60 -4.77 1.62 33.47
N GLU A 61 -4.76 1.93 32.17
CA GLU A 61 -3.65 1.58 31.29
C GLU A 61 -2.86 2.83 30.96
N ARG A 62 -2.10 3.33 31.95
CA ARG A 62 -0.82 3.93 31.59
C ARG A 62 -0.02 2.76 31.02
N PRO A 63 0.34 2.76 29.73
CA PRO A 63 1.17 1.70 29.20
C PRO A 63 2.45 1.65 30.03
N ASP A 64 2.90 0.45 30.41
CA ASP A 64 4.02 0.27 31.34
C ASP A 64 5.29 1.04 30.93
N TYR A 65 5.45 1.36 29.63
CA TYR A 65 6.55 2.18 29.12
C TYR A 65 6.54 3.66 29.56
N LEU A 66 5.41 4.21 30.04
CA LEU A 66 5.37 5.55 30.67
C LEU A 66 5.79 5.50 32.15
N LEU A 67 5.81 4.31 32.75
CA LEU A 67 6.20 4.05 34.14
C LEU A 67 7.64 3.50 34.23
N ALA A 68 8.10 2.79 33.20
CA ALA A 68 9.49 2.40 33.02
C ALA A 68 10.34 3.65 32.69
N GLY A 69 11.43 3.85 33.42
CA GLY A 69 12.40 4.92 33.17
C GLY A 69 13.13 4.73 31.83
N ASP A 70 14.44 5.00 31.76
CA ASP A 70 15.20 4.82 30.50
C ASP A 70 15.43 3.34 30.09
N GLU A 71 14.87 2.39 30.84
CA GLU A 71 15.01 0.94 30.66
C GLU A 71 14.14 0.41 29.51
N LEU A 72 14.72 -0.49 28.71
CA LEU A 72 14.06 -1.12 27.59
C LEU A 72 13.13 -2.24 28.07
N PRO A 73 11.86 -2.29 27.62
CA PRO A 73 10.96 -3.41 27.91
C PRO A 73 11.50 -4.73 27.35
N GLU A 74 11.35 -5.83 28.09
CA GLU A 74 11.73 -7.19 27.67
C GLU A 74 11.12 -7.59 26.31
N THR A 75 9.93 -7.10 26.01
CA THR A 75 9.23 -7.36 24.74
C THR A 75 9.99 -6.82 23.52
N LEU A 76 10.86 -5.83 23.70
CA LEU A 76 11.67 -5.24 22.65
C LEU A 76 13.10 -5.82 22.61
N GLU A 77 13.56 -6.50 23.66
CA GLU A 77 14.89 -7.11 23.70
C GLU A 77 15.08 -8.20 22.63
N VAL A 78 14.00 -8.86 22.21
CA VAL A 78 14.01 -9.86 21.12
C VAL A 78 14.57 -9.25 19.82
N TYR A 79 14.38 -7.96 19.59
CA TYR A 79 14.93 -7.25 18.42
C TYR A 79 16.41 -6.88 18.58
N ASN A 80 17.06 -7.26 19.68
CA ASN A 80 18.50 -7.14 19.86
C ASN A 80 19.26 -8.38 19.38
N ASP A 81 18.56 -9.48 19.04
CA ASP A 81 19.18 -10.67 18.48
C ASP A 81 19.78 -10.37 17.09
N PRO A 82 21.08 -10.62 16.85
CA PRO A 82 21.75 -10.35 15.57
C PRO A 82 21.10 -11.05 14.37
N THR A 83 20.56 -12.25 14.55
CA THR A 83 19.91 -13.02 13.47
C THR A 83 18.59 -12.38 13.04
N LEU A 84 17.89 -11.79 14.00
CA LEU A 84 16.62 -11.12 13.79
C LEU A 84 16.84 -9.72 13.24
N GLN A 85 17.84 -8.98 13.74
CA GLN A 85 18.22 -7.67 13.24
C GLN A 85 18.59 -7.68 11.75
N ALA A 86 19.31 -8.70 11.28
CA ALA A 86 19.70 -8.81 9.87
C ALA A 86 18.49 -8.86 8.90
N ARG A 87 17.29 -9.21 9.38
CA ARG A 87 16.06 -9.21 8.58
C ARG A 87 15.39 -7.85 8.47
N PHE A 88 15.60 -6.98 9.47
CA PHE A 88 14.90 -5.70 9.60
C PHE A 88 15.79 -4.49 9.38
N VAL A 89 17.11 -4.66 9.53
CA VAL A 89 18.12 -3.62 9.44
C VAL A 89 18.99 -3.86 8.22
N LYS A 90 18.98 -2.91 7.29
CA LYS A 90 19.86 -2.92 6.13
C LYS A 90 20.99 -1.92 6.34
N ILE A 91 22.24 -2.39 6.31
CA ILE A 91 23.41 -1.51 6.34
C ILE A 91 23.60 -0.89 4.95
N LEU A 92 23.75 0.42 4.89
CA LEU A 92 24.01 1.21 3.70
C LEU A 92 25.53 1.34 3.48
N ASP A 93 25.94 1.61 2.24
CA ASP A 93 27.36 1.78 1.88
C ASP A 93 28.04 2.93 2.63
N SER A 94 27.26 3.90 3.15
CA SER A 94 27.70 5.03 3.97
C SER A 94 28.01 4.67 5.43
N GLY A 95 27.75 3.42 5.86
CA GLY A 95 27.91 2.96 7.24
C GLY A 95 26.69 3.19 8.14
N PHE A 96 25.68 3.92 7.65
CA PHE A 96 24.37 4.05 8.32
C PHE A 96 23.51 2.80 8.11
N ALA A 97 22.57 2.58 9.02
CA ALA A 97 21.57 1.52 8.95
C ALA A 97 20.19 2.10 8.59
N GLU A 98 19.40 1.35 7.83
CA GLU A 98 18.03 1.70 7.48
C GLU A 98 17.08 0.58 7.93
N SER A 99 15.98 0.96 8.58
CA SER A 99 14.90 0.04 8.97
C SER A 99 13.54 0.63 8.61
N ILE A 100 12.62 -0.23 8.18
CA ILE A 100 11.22 0.14 7.93
C ILE A 100 10.38 -0.30 9.12
N LEU A 101 9.61 0.62 9.68
CA LEU A 101 8.72 0.38 10.82
C LEU A 101 7.27 0.52 10.38
N SER A 102 6.39 -0.37 10.86
CA SER A 102 4.95 -0.20 10.81
C SER A 102 4.48 0.49 12.09
N LEU A 103 3.79 1.62 11.92
CA LEU A 103 3.25 2.43 13.01
C LEU A 103 1.76 2.10 13.22
N GLU A 104 1.36 2.00 14.48
CA GLU A 104 -0.02 1.77 14.90
C GLU A 104 -0.50 2.86 15.86
N LYS A 105 -1.82 2.92 16.06
CA LYS A 105 -2.51 3.96 16.86
C LYS A 105 -2.37 5.40 16.34
N ILE A 106 -1.79 5.60 15.16
CA ILE A 106 -1.78 6.88 14.44
C ILE A 106 -3.16 7.11 13.81
N ARG A 107 -3.78 8.25 14.11
CA ARG A 107 -5.16 8.58 13.65
C ARG A 107 -5.30 9.91 12.93
N CYS A 108 -4.30 10.80 12.97
CA CYS A 108 -4.34 12.09 12.31
C CYS A 108 -2.96 12.55 11.84
N ALA A 109 -2.92 13.60 11.02
CA ALA A 109 -1.67 14.18 10.53
C ALA A 109 -0.78 14.72 11.67
N ALA A 110 -1.38 15.22 12.75
CA ALA A 110 -0.63 15.68 13.92
C ALA A 110 0.10 14.53 14.64
N CYS A 111 -0.48 13.31 14.68
CA CYS A 111 0.19 12.13 15.21
C CYS A 111 1.46 11.78 14.40
N VAL A 112 1.36 11.84 13.07
CA VAL A 112 2.51 11.59 12.19
C VAL A 112 3.60 12.63 12.40
N TRP A 113 3.22 13.91 12.41
CA TRP A 113 4.16 15.01 12.65
C TRP A 113 4.87 14.86 14.01
N LEU A 114 4.14 14.49 15.06
CA LEU A 114 4.71 14.27 16.39
C LEU A 114 5.73 13.12 16.38
N CYS A 115 5.41 11.98 15.76
CA CYS A 115 6.34 10.86 15.62
C CYS A 115 7.60 11.24 14.84
N ASP A 116 7.43 11.90 13.70
CA ASP A 116 8.53 12.34 12.84
C ASP A 116 9.48 13.28 13.59
N HIS A 117 8.92 14.32 14.20
CA HIS A 117 9.67 15.33 14.93
C HIS A 117 10.32 14.81 16.21
N HIS A 118 9.71 13.83 16.89
CA HIS A 118 10.31 13.16 18.04
C HIS A 118 11.51 12.33 17.62
N LEU A 119 11.35 11.46 16.61
CA LEU A 119 12.42 10.58 16.14
C LEU A 119 13.61 11.36 15.56
N GLN A 120 13.37 12.44 14.82
CA GLN A 120 14.47 13.30 14.31
C GLN A 120 15.33 13.93 15.41
N ARG A 121 14.83 14.03 16.65
CA ARG A 121 15.56 14.58 17.80
C ARG A 121 16.32 13.52 18.59
N VAL A 122 16.08 12.23 18.33
CA VAL A 122 16.75 11.13 19.02
C VAL A 122 18.19 11.05 18.53
N PHE A 123 19.14 11.09 19.46
CA PHE A 123 20.56 10.99 19.13
C PHE A 123 20.87 9.66 18.44
N GLY A 124 21.55 9.73 17.28
CA GLY A 124 21.87 8.57 16.46
C GLY A 124 20.92 8.35 15.28
N ILE A 125 19.78 9.05 15.21
CA ILE A 125 18.93 9.06 14.01
C ILE A 125 19.42 10.15 13.04
N ASP A 126 19.52 9.79 11.76
CA ASP A 126 19.97 10.66 10.67
C ASP A 126 18.78 11.22 9.86
N ASP A 127 17.85 10.35 9.47
CA ASP A 127 16.67 10.73 8.69
C ASP A 127 15.45 9.87 9.07
N VAL A 128 14.26 10.48 8.99
CA VAL A 128 12.98 9.83 9.27
C VAL A 128 11.98 10.26 8.21
N GLN A 129 11.31 9.28 7.59
CA GLN A 129 10.28 9.53 6.60
C GLN A 129 9.05 8.69 6.90
N ILE A 130 7.93 9.34 7.24
CA ILE A 130 6.69 8.65 7.57
C ILE A 130 5.65 8.86 6.47
N ASN A 131 5.16 7.76 5.91
CA ASN A 131 4.06 7.79 4.94
C ASN A 131 2.71 7.70 5.66
N TYR A 132 1.96 8.81 5.68
CA TYR A 132 0.65 8.92 6.35
C TYR A 132 -0.39 7.88 5.90
N VAL A 133 -0.38 7.47 4.62
CA VAL A 133 -1.39 6.54 4.07
C VAL A 133 -1.08 5.09 4.45
N THR A 134 0.20 4.72 4.39
CA THR A 134 0.63 3.34 4.66
C THR A 134 1.03 3.10 6.10
N LEU A 135 1.15 4.16 6.91
CA LEU A 135 1.65 4.15 8.28
C LEU A 135 3.01 3.43 8.41
N LYS A 136 3.86 3.64 7.40
CA LYS A 136 5.23 3.12 7.38
C LYS A 136 6.21 4.25 7.62
N ALA A 137 7.14 4.06 8.55
CA ALA A 137 8.28 4.93 8.76
C ALA A 137 9.54 4.28 8.20
N ILE A 138 10.30 5.01 7.41
CA ILE A 138 11.67 4.65 7.04
C ILE A 138 12.57 5.44 7.98
N VAL A 139 13.39 4.75 8.77
CA VAL A 139 14.30 5.37 9.74
C VAL A 139 15.72 5.02 9.36
N ARG A 140 16.55 6.04 9.16
CA ARG A 140 17.99 5.93 8.97
C ARG A 140 18.69 6.31 10.26
N PHE A 141 19.59 5.47 10.73
CA PHE A 141 20.26 5.66 12.01
C PHE A 141 21.67 5.08 11.99
N ASP A 142 22.51 5.57 12.89
CA ASP A 142 23.85 5.06 13.11
C ASP A 142 23.79 3.85 14.07
N PRO A 143 24.09 2.63 13.60
CA PRO A 143 23.99 1.42 14.42
C PRO A 143 25.00 1.39 15.57
N GLN A 144 26.02 2.26 15.57
CA GLN A 144 26.95 2.40 16.69
C GLN A 144 26.40 3.31 17.81
N LYS A 145 25.42 4.17 17.50
CA LYS A 145 24.86 5.14 18.46
C LYS A 145 23.51 4.72 19.00
N ILE A 146 22.69 4.06 18.19
CA ILE A 146 21.34 3.65 18.57
C ILE A 146 20.96 2.30 17.97
N THR A 147 20.19 1.51 18.73
CA THR A 147 19.71 0.19 18.32
C THR A 147 18.24 0.24 17.90
N LEU A 148 17.84 -0.68 17.03
CA LEU A 148 16.44 -0.82 16.59
C LEU A 148 15.44 -0.94 17.77
N PRO A 149 15.68 -1.76 18.82
CA PRO A 149 14.85 -1.78 20.01
C PRO A 149 14.64 -0.39 20.64
N LYS A 150 15.70 0.43 20.74
CA LYS A 150 15.60 1.76 21.33
C LYS A 150 14.76 2.69 20.47
N ILE A 151 14.86 2.60 19.14
CA ILE A 151 14.00 3.36 18.22
C ILE A 151 12.53 2.98 18.41
N LEU A 152 12.22 1.68 18.49
CA LEU A 152 10.86 1.20 18.76
C LEU A 152 10.34 1.72 20.11
N TYR A 153 11.19 1.70 21.13
CA TYR A 153 10.89 2.23 22.46
C TYR A 153 10.61 3.73 22.42
N GLU A 154 11.39 4.54 21.68
CA GLU A 154 11.14 5.98 21.55
C GLU A 154 9.78 6.30 20.94
N VAL A 155 9.30 5.48 19.99
CA VAL A 155 7.92 5.61 19.45
C VAL A 155 6.88 5.22 20.50
N GLN A 156 7.17 4.19 21.31
CA GLN A 156 6.31 3.81 22.43
C GLN A 156 6.17 4.92 23.45
N ARG A 157 7.27 5.55 23.89
CA ARG A 157 7.29 6.64 24.88
C ARG A 157 6.32 7.79 24.58
N ILE A 158 6.13 8.12 23.31
CA ILE A 158 5.22 9.20 22.87
C ILE A 158 3.77 8.73 22.62
N GLY A 159 3.44 7.48 22.93
CA GLY A 159 2.06 6.97 22.91
C GLY A 159 1.69 6.07 21.73
N TYR A 160 2.62 5.75 20.83
CA TYR A 160 2.34 4.98 19.61
C TYR A 160 3.01 3.60 19.64
N LEU A 161 2.50 2.66 18.84
CA LEU A 161 3.16 1.36 18.71
C LEU A 161 3.92 1.31 17.40
N ALA A 162 5.11 0.72 17.43
CA ALA A 162 5.92 0.48 16.25
C ALA A 162 6.42 -0.96 16.26
N TRP A 163 6.48 -1.56 15.08
CA TRP A 163 7.02 -2.89 14.86
C TRP A 163 7.89 -2.89 13.60
N PRO A 164 8.99 -3.67 13.54
CA PRO A 164 9.75 -3.81 12.32
C PRO A 164 8.90 -4.41 11.20
N TYR A 165 8.91 -3.75 10.04
CA TYR A 165 8.13 -4.17 8.89
C TYR A 165 8.98 -5.03 7.96
N GLU A 166 8.60 -6.30 7.81
CA GLU A 166 9.13 -7.17 6.77
C GLU A 166 8.14 -7.22 5.59
N PRO A 167 8.49 -6.68 4.42
CA PRO A 167 7.69 -6.94 3.23
C PRO A 167 7.79 -8.42 2.90
N SER A 168 6.67 -9.14 2.96
CA SER A 168 6.69 -10.54 2.53
C SER A 168 7.09 -10.61 1.05
N GLU A 169 8.10 -11.42 0.75
CA GLU A 169 8.57 -11.68 -0.62
C GLU A 169 7.41 -12.06 -1.56
N LEU A 170 6.45 -12.82 -1.03
CA LEU A 170 5.22 -13.20 -1.72
C LEU A 170 4.35 -11.98 -2.08
N ALA A 171 4.15 -11.04 -1.17
CA ALA A 171 3.37 -9.83 -1.46
C ALA A 171 4.08 -8.91 -2.46
N LEU A 172 5.40 -8.79 -2.38
CA LEU A 172 6.18 -8.02 -3.36
C LEU A 172 6.11 -8.63 -4.77
N ARG A 173 6.24 -9.95 -4.88
CA ARG A 173 6.09 -10.67 -6.15
C ARG A 173 4.69 -10.49 -6.73
N SER A 174 3.66 -10.72 -5.92
CA SER A 174 2.26 -10.53 -6.34
C SER A 174 1.99 -9.09 -6.82
N LYS A 175 2.52 -8.08 -6.13
CA LYS A 175 2.38 -6.67 -6.54
C LYS A 175 3.06 -6.39 -7.88
N ARG A 176 4.26 -6.95 -8.12
CA ARG A 176 4.97 -6.83 -9.40
C ARG A 176 4.22 -7.53 -10.53
N GLU A 177 3.73 -8.74 -10.28
CA GLU A 177 2.92 -9.50 -11.25
C GLU A 177 1.65 -8.73 -11.63
N ARG A 178 0.91 -8.22 -10.63
CA ARG A 178 -0.28 -7.39 -10.85
C ARG A 178 0.04 -6.15 -11.68
N ARG A 179 1.15 -5.45 -11.37
CA ARG A 179 1.59 -4.28 -12.14
C ARG A 179 1.90 -4.63 -13.59
N ASN A 180 2.56 -5.77 -13.83
CA ASN A 180 2.85 -6.24 -15.18
C ASN A 180 1.58 -6.60 -15.96
N LEU A 181 0.58 -7.20 -15.30
CA LEU A 181 -0.74 -7.46 -15.91
C LEU A 181 -1.45 -6.16 -16.29
N LEU A 182 -1.41 -5.13 -15.44
CA LEU A 182 -1.98 -3.82 -15.76
C LEU A 182 -1.30 -3.16 -16.96
N PHE A 183 0.02 -3.24 -17.09
CA PHE A 183 0.72 -2.74 -18.27
C PHE A 183 0.35 -3.51 -19.54
N ARG A 184 0.25 -4.84 -19.47
CA ARG A 184 -0.19 -5.68 -20.59
C ARG A 184 -1.62 -5.37 -21.01
N LEU A 185 -2.51 -5.16 -20.05
CA LEU A 185 -3.89 -4.72 -20.29
C LEU A 185 -3.92 -3.34 -20.96
N GLY A 186 -3.11 -2.39 -20.49
CA GLY A 186 -2.98 -1.08 -21.11
C GLY A 186 -2.56 -1.15 -22.57
N VAL A 187 -1.52 -1.95 -22.88
CA VAL A 187 -1.07 -2.18 -24.27
C VAL A 187 -2.18 -2.84 -25.11
N ALA A 188 -2.91 -3.82 -24.56
CA ALA A 188 -3.99 -4.49 -25.27
C ALA A 188 -5.17 -3.55 -25.57
N LEU A 189 -5.59 -2.73 -24.61
CA LEU A 189 -6.68 -1.76 -24.78
C LEU A 189 -6.31 -0.65 -25.77
N LEU A 190 -5.08 -0.14 -25.70
CA LEU A 190 -4.59 0.84 -26.67
C LEU A 190 -4.51 0.23 -28.07
N GLY A 191 -3.96 -0.98 -28.20
CA GLY A 191 -3.93 -1.70 -29.46
C GLY A 191 -5.33 -1.95 -30.04
N MET A 192 -6.28 -2.41 -29.22
CA MET A 192 -7.68 -2.59 -29.61
C MET A 192 -8.30 -1.29 -30.14
N MET A 193 -8.13 -0.18 -29.41
CA MET A 193 -8.69 1.12 -29.81
C MET A 193 -8.09 1.62 -31.12
N GLN A 194 -6.76 1.53 -31.28
CA GLN A 194 -6.09 2.01 -32.48
C GLN A 194 -6.37 1.12 -33.69
N VAL A 195 -6.33 -0.20 -33.53
CA VAL A 195 -6.63 -1.13 -34.64
C VAL A 195 -8.09 -1.00 -35.08
N MET A 196 -9.04 -0.87 -34.15
CA MET A 196 -10.44 -0.63 -34.50
C MET A 196 -10.62 0.68 -35.27
N MET A 197 -9.90 1.75 -34.91
CA MET A 197 -9.93 3.01 -35.64
C MET A 197 -9.47 2.84 -37.10
N TYR A 198 -8.43 2.05 -37.37
CA TYR A 198 -7.94 1.77 -38.72
C TYR A 198 -8.78 0.74 -39.50
N ALA A 199 -9.45 -0.17 -38.80
CA ALA A 199 -10.34 -1.16 -39.41
C ALA A 199 -11.72 -0.57 -39.74
N TRP A 200 -12.16 0.48 -39.05
CA TRP A 200 -13.49 1.07 -39.23
C TRP A 200 -13.83 1.45 -40.69
N PRO A 201 -12.96 2.15 -41.45
CA PRO A 201 -13.24 2.49 -42.84
C PRO A 201 -13.46 1.28 -43.76
N ILE A 202 -12.89 0.12 -43.41
CA ILE A 202 -13.02 -1.13 -44.16
C ILE A 202 -14.41 -1.75 -43.99
N TYR A 203 -15.08 -1.51 -42.85
CA TYR A 203 -16.39 -2.08 -42.55
C TYR A 203 -17.57 -1.19 -42.95
N THR A 204 -17.38 0.13 -43.02
CA THR A 204 -18.51 1.05 -43.22
C THR A 204 -18.78 1.41 -44.67
N ASP A 205 -17.93 1.00 -45.63
CA ASP A 205 -17.97 1.39 -47.06
C ASP A 205 -18.21 2.90 -47.27
N SER A 206 -17.95 3.71 -46.23
CA SER A 206 -18.37 5.11 -46.15
C SER A 206 -17.32 6.05 -46.72
N VAL A 207 -16.17 5.49 -47.11
CA VAL A 207 -15.02 6.18 -47.69
C VAL A 207 -14.61 5.38 -48.91
N ASP A 208 -14.55 6.02 -50.09
CA ASP A 208 -13.95 5.40 -51.28
C ASP A 208 -12.45 5.19 -51.01
N LEU A 209 -12.11 3.99 -50.54
CA LEU A 209 -10.73 3.59 -50.29
C LEU A 209 -10.12 3.10 -51.59
N SER A 210 -9.07 3.79 -52.05
CA SER A 210 -8.21 3.21 -53.08
C SER A 210 -7.60 1.89 -52.59
N PRO A 211 -7.31 0.92 -53.46
CA PRO A 211 -6.67 -0.34 -53.08
C PRO A 211 -5.36 -0.13 -52.30
N GLU A 212 -4.60 0.90 -52.67
CA GLU A 212 -3.35 1.30 -52.01
C GLU A 212 -3.59 1.75 -50.55
N ASN A 213 -4.60 2.58 -50.32
CA ASN A 213 -4.94 3.05 -48.97
C ASN A 213 -5.43 1.90 -48.09
N ASN A 214 -6.22 0.98 -48.65
CA ASN A 214 -6.67 -0.21 -47.92
C ASN A 214 -5.49 -1.09 -47.49
N LEU A 215 -4.51 -1.29 -48.39
CA LEU A 215 -3.30 -2.04 -48.07
C LEU A 215 -2.51 -1.36 -46.93
N LEU A 216 -2.31 -0.04 -46.98
CA LEU A 216 -1.62 0.72 -45.93
C LEU A 216 -2.33 0.62 -44.56
N LEU A 217 -3.65 0.69 -44.53
CA LEU A 217 -4.45 0.56 -43.30
C LEU A 217 -4.33 -0.84 -42.68
N ASN A 218 -4.32 -1.89 -43.51
CA ASN A 218 -4.16 -3.26 -43.03
C ASN A 218 -2.74 -3.54 -42.52
N TRP A 219 -1.70 -3.04 -43.20
CA TRP A 219 -0.32 -3.13 -42.70
C TRP A 219 -0.12 -2.38 -41.38
N THR A 220 -0.75 -1.20 -41.25
CA THR A 220 -0.74 -0.43 -40.00
C THR A 220 -1.45 -1.21 -38.88
N SER A 221 -2.60 -1.79 -39.17
CA SER A 221 -3.35 -2.64 -38.24
C SER A 221 -2.55 -3.86 -37.79
N TRP A 222 -1.85 -4.52 -38.72
CA TRP A 222 -0.96 -5.64 -38.40
C TRP A 222 0.19 -5.20 -37.48
N LEU A 223 0.87 -4.11 -37.82
CA LEU A 223 1.99 -3.57 -37.03
C LEU A 223 1.58 -3.27 -35.58
N LEU A 224 0.38 -2.72 -35.38
CA LEU A 224 -0.17 -2.44 -34.05
C LEU A 224 -0.64 -3.70 -33.31
N THR A 225 -1.03 -4.74 -34.05
CA THR A 225 -1.48 -6.02 -33.47
C THR A 225 -0.32 -6.89 -32.99
N VAL A 226 0.84 -6.82 -33.65
CA VAL A 226 2.06 -7.55 -33.28
C VAL A 226 2.42 -7.40 -31.79
N PRO A 227 2.59 -6.18 -31.22
CA PRO A 227 2.90 -6.05 -29.80
C PRO A 227 1.78 -6.56 -28.89
N VAL A 228 0.51 -6.46 -29.29
CA VAL A 228 -0.61 -7.01 -28.51
C VAL A 228 -0.51 -8.53 -28.42
N VAL A 229 -0.25 -9.21 -29.53
CA VAL A 229 -0.12 -10.68 -29.58
C VAL A 229 1.15 -11.15 -28.88
N LEU A 230 2.29 -10.52 -29.15
CA LEU A 230 3.59 -10.96 -28.63
C LEU A 230 3.85 -10.57 -27.17
N TYR A 231 3.29 -9.47 -26.67
CA TYR A 231 3.51 -9.00 -25.29
C TYR A 231 2.29 -9.23 -24.40
N SER A 232 1.10 -8.78 -24.81
CA SER A 232 -0.10 -8.86 -23.97
C SER A 232 -0.66 -10.27 -23.89
N ALA A 233 -0.67 -11.03 -25.00
CA ALA A 233 -1.13 -12.42 -25.02
C ALA A 233 -0.05 -13.46 -24.65
N ALA A 234 1.23 -13.05 -24.50
CA ALA A 234 2.32 -13.94 -24.07
C ALA A 234 1.98 -14.83 -22.85
N PRO A 235 1.38 -14.33 -21.75
CA PRO A 235 1.01 -15.18 -20.63
C PRO A 235 0.03 -16.30 -21.02
N ILE A 236 -0.92 -16.06 -21.94
CA ILE A 236 -1.88 -17.06 -22.45
C ILE A 236 -1.16 -18.16 -23.22
N PHE A 237 -0.22 -17.80 -24.11
CA PHE A 237 0.59 -18.79 -24.82
C PHE A 237 1.48 -19.59 -23.86
N SER A 238 2.07 -18.92 -22.86
CA SER A 238 2.95 -19.57 -21.89
C SER A 238 2.21 -20.55 -20.96
N SER A 239 0.96 -20.26 -20.60
CA SER A 239 0.12 -21.15 -19.80
C SER A 239 -0.38 -22.31 -20.66
N ALA A 240 -0.84 -22.05 -21.88
CA ALA A 240 -1.22 -23.09 -22.83
C ALA A 240 -0.08 -24.09 -23.09
N TRP A 241 1.13 -23.60 -23.36
CA TRP A 241 2.31 -24.46 -23.57
C TRP A 241 2.62 -25.34 -22.36
N ARG A 242 2.56 -24.77 -21.15
CA ARG A 242 2.72 -25.54 -19.91
C ARG A 242 1.64 -26.61 -19.76
N SER A 243 0.37 -26.27 -19.98
CA SER A 243 -0.74 -27.23 -19.92
C SER A 243 -0.57 -28.38 -20.91
N VAL A 244 -0.13 -28.10 -22.14
CA VAL A 244 0.14 -29.13 -23.16
C VAL A 244 1.34 -29.99 -22.75
N ARG A 245 2.43 -29.39 -22.26
CA ARG A 245 3.62 -30.12 -21.82
C ARG A 245 3.32 -31.07 -20.65
N PHE A 246 2.52 -30.64 -19.68
CA PHE A 246 2.17 -31.44 -18.51
C PHE A 246 0.93 -32.34 -18.72
N PHE A 247 0.31 -32.29 -19.90
CA PHE A 247 -0.89 -33.08 -20.22
C PHE A 247 -0.70 -34.58 -19.99
N ALA A 248 0.49 -35.12 -20.30
CA ALA A 248 0.81 -36.52 -20.08
C ALA A 248 0.74 -36.93 -18.59
N GLN A 249 0.92 -35.99 -17.67
CA GLN A 249 0.89 -36.22 -16.23
C GLN A 249 -0.47 -35.87 -15.60
N THR A 250 -1.08 -34.75 -15.99
CA THR A 250 -2.32 -34.25 -15.37
C THR A 250 -3.60 -34.71 -16.07
N ARG A 251 -3.52 -35.18 -17.33
CA ARG A 251 -4.66 -35.54 -18.18
C ARG A 251 -5.75 -34.46 -18.28
N SER A 252 -5.41 -33.21 -18.00
CA SER A 252 -6.31 -32.07 -18.05
C SER A 252 -5.72 -30.95 -18.89
N LEU A 253 -6.55 -30.35 -19.75
CA LEU A 253 -6.20 -29.16 -20.53
C LEU A 253 -6.75 -27.93 -19.83
N GLY A 254 -5.89 -26.93 -19.63
CA GLY A 254 -6.31 -25.64 -19.07
C GLY A 254 -7.14 -24.84 -20.08
N MET A 255 -7.97 -23.93 -19.57
CA MET A 255 -8.80 -23.00 -20.36
C MET A 255 -7.98 -22.19 -21.38
N ASP A 256 -6.71 -21.95 -21.09
CA ASP A 256 -5.83 -21.14 -21.94
C ASP A 256 -5.39 -21.85 -23.24
N VAL A 257 -5.52 -23.18 -23.33
CA VAL A 257 -5.13 -23.98 -24.52
C VAL A 257 -5.97 -23.66 -25.76
N PRO A 258 -7.31 -23.78 -25.74
CA PRO A 258 -8.13 -23.44 -26.91
C PRO A 258 -8.02 -21.96 -27.28
N ILE A 259 -7.89 -21.07 -26.28
CA ILE A 259 -7.72 -19.62 -26.46
C ILE A 259 -6.42 -19.32 -27.22
N ALA A 260 -5.30 -19.88 -26.78
CA ALA A 260 -4.00 -19.69 -27.43
C ALA A 260 -3.99 -20.25 -28.87
N LEU A 261 -4.63 -21.40 -29.08
CA LEU A 261 -4.72 -22.03 -30.41
C LEU A 261 -5.51 -21.14 -31.38
N ALA A 262 -6.70 -20.68 -30.97
CA ALA A 262 -7.54 -19.80 -31.77
C ALA A 262 -6.82 -18.49 -32.12
N LEU A 263 -6.16 -17.87 -31.13
CA LEU A 263 -5.42 -16.62 -31.34
C LEU A 263 -4.23 -16.80 -32.30
N GLY A 264 -3.46 -17.88 -32.13
CA GLY A 264 -2.32 -18.20 -32.98
C GLY A 264 -2.74 -18.48 -34.42
N MET A 265 -3.82 -19.25 -34.63
CA MET A 265 -4.37 -19.51 -35.96
C MET A 265 -4.89 -18.24 -36.61
N ALA A 266 -5.72 -17.46 -35.90
CA ALA A 266 -6.28 -16.22 -36.43
C ALA A 266 -5.18 -15.23 -36.84
N PHE A 267 -4.15 -15.05 -36.00
CA PHE A 267 -3.03 -14.15 -36.32
C PHE A 267 -2.21 -14.65 -37.52
N THR A 268 -1.98 -15.96 -37.61
CA THR A 268 -1.22 -16.55 -38.72
C THR A 268 -1.98 -16.43 -40.04
N VAL A 269 -3.26 -16.83 -40.06
CA VAL A 269 -4.12 -16.74 -41.25
C VAL A 269 -4.30 -15.29 -41.68
N GLY A 270 -4.57 -14.37 -40.74
CA GLY A 270 -4.68 -12.94 -41.04
C GLY A 270 -3.39 -12.36 -41.62
N THR A 271 -2.22 -12.78 -41.10
CA THR A 271 -0.92 -12.36 -41.65
C THR A 271 -0.69 -12.91 -43.06
N VAL A 272 -1.06 -14.16 -43.33
CA VAL A 272 -0.95 -14.76 -44.68
C VAL A 272 -1.86 -14.03 -45.66
N ASN A 273 -3.12 -13.78 -45.28
CA ASN A 273 -4.08 -13.06 -46.12
C ASN A 273 -3.60 -11.65 -46.44
N LEU A 274 -3.01 -10.94 -45.46
CA LEU A 274 -2.39 -9.64 -45.67
C LEU A 274 -1.25 -9.67 -46.70
N VAL A 275 -0.38 -10.68 -46.64
CA VAL A 275 0.78 -10.80 -47.54
C VAL A 275 0.37 -11.22 -48.95
N VAL A 276 -0.59 -12.14 -49.06
CA VAL A 276 -1.14 -12.60 -50.34
C VAL A 276 -2.03 -11.52 -50.98
N GLY A 277 -2.57 -10.61 -50.17
CA GLY A 277 -3.51 -9.57 -50.60
C GLY A 277 -4.90 -10.12 -50.87
N ASP A 278 -5.23 -11.29 -50.32
CA ASP A 278 -6.50 -11.98 -50.54
C ASP A 278 -7.11 -12.41 -49.20
N GLY A 279 -8.36 -12.01 -48.98
CA GLY A 279 -9.14 -12.35 -47.80
C GLY A 279 -9.03 -11.39 -46.60
N PRO A 280 -9.95 -11.53 -45.63
CA PRO A 280 -10.02 -10.68 -44.44
C PRO A 280 -8.89 -10.98 -43.43
N SER A 281 -8.41 -9.93 -42.77
CA SER A 281 -7.25 -10.02 -41.86
C SER A 281 -7.61 -10.09 -40.36
N TYR A 282 -8.81 -9.65 -39.95
CA TYR A 282 -9.37 -9.78 -38.58
C TYR A 282 -8.49 -9.32 -37.40
N PHE A 283 -7.54 -8.41 -37.62
CA PHE A 283 -6.64 -7.90 -36.59
C PHE A 283 -7.36 -7.16 -35.44
N ASP A 284 -8.45 -6.48 -35.78
CA ASP A 284 -9.39 -5.85 -34.84
C ASP A 284 -10.02 -6.88 -33.88
N SER A 285 -10.47 -8.01 -34.41
CA SER A 285 -11.07 -9.09 -33.61
C SER A 285 -10.04 -9.74 -32.68
N ILE A 286 -8.80 -9.92 -33.16
CA ILE A 286 -7.68 -10.46 -32.38
C ILE A 286 -7.36 -9.53 -31.19
N THR A 287 -7.17 -8.23 -31.46
CA THR A 287 -6.83 -7.26 -30.40
C THR A 287 -7.96 -7.07 -29.40
N MET A 288 -9.22 -7.06 -29.85
CA MET A 288 -10.40 -7.03 -28.99
C MET A 288 -10.48 -8.25 -28.07
N PHE A 289 -10.32 -9.44 -28.64
CA PHE A 289 -10.37 -10.68 -27.87
C PHE A 289 -9.28 -10.72 -26.79
N VAL A 290 -8.05 -10.30 -27.11
CA VAL A 290 -6.96 -10.21 -26.13
C VAL A 290 -7.29 -9.19 -25.04
N ALA A 291 -7.76 -8.00 -25.40
CA ALA A 291 -8.08 -6.95 -24.45
C ALA A 291 -9.19 -7.37 -23.46
N PHE A 292 -10.28 -7.95 -23.96
CA PHE A 292 -11.38 -8.43 -23.11
C PHE A 292 -10.98 -9.64 -22.26
N THR A 293 -10.19 -10.56 -22.80
CA THR A 293 -9.69 -11.70 -22.04
C THR A 293 -8.77 -11.26 -20.90
N LEU A 294 -7.93 -10.24 -21.12
CA LEU A 294 -7.09 -9.67 -20.06
C LEU A 294 -7.90 -8.82 -19.07
N GLY A 295 -8.93 -8.12 -19.54
CA GLY A 295 -9.80 -7.30 -18.68
C GLY A 295 -10.71 -8.13 -17.77
N ALA A 296 -11.05 -9.35 -18.17
CA ALA A 296 -11.83 -10.28 -17.38
C ALA A 296 -11.01 -11.07 -16.33
N ARG A 297 -9.67 -11.00 -16.37
CA ARG A 297 -8.75 -11.65 -15.43
C ARG A 297 -8.39 -10.72 -14.28
#